data_AF-A0A2N9WVM2-F1
#
_entry.id   AF-A0A2N9WVM2-F1
#
_cell.length_a   1.000
_cell.length_b   1.000
_cell.length_c   1.000
_cell.angle_alpha   90.00
_cell.angle_beta   90.00
_cell.angle_gamma   90.00
#
_symmetry.space_group_name_H-M   'P 1'
#
loop_
_entity.id
_entity.type
_entity.pdbx_description
1 polymer ?
#
loop_
_entity_poly.entity_id
_entity_poly.type
_entity_poly.pdbx_seq_one_letter_code
_entity_poly.pdbx_strand_id
1 'polypeptide(L)'
;MTHTASTLMPFFGLIRVSGEDRASFLHNQLSNDINHLPAGQACLATYNTPKGRVIANIVVLNRGEDIILIAAADLCEILQKKLQIYIMRSKVKLESMAEWGAAVSVPTSTTTSAEPAQPQYVLSTTQTNQIWHITLPDNSTIQIGKISQLPPFNTETSKTWQTHQINSGNPWISAATTETCVAQMLNQQLIGAVHFKKGCYPGQEIIARAQYRGQVKRGLALLETTSALSAGDIINDSNNEEVGLIVNQVQQGAITLALAVIKHSAAETQLQCFNHPIATKKCFFTTAITKNT
;
A
#
# COMPACT_ATOMS: atom_id res chain seq x y z
N MET A 1 17.49 13.27 6.57
CA MET A 1 16.30 14.10 6.85
C MET A 1 15.91 13.88 8.29
N THR A 2 15.43 14.90 9.00
CA THR A 2 14.88 14.74 10.34
C THR A 2 13.49 14.13 10.24
N HIS A 3 13.21 13.10 11.04
CA HIS A 3 11.90 12.47 11.15
C HIS A 3 11.24 12.86 12.47
N THR A 4 9.90 12.79 12.52
CA THR A 4 9.16 12.83 13.78
C THR A 4 9.54 11.64 14.68
N ALA A 5 9.02 11.63 15.91
CA ALA A 5 9.02 10.42 16.72
C ALA A 5 8.48 9.23 15.92
N SER A 6 9.06 8.05 16.17
CA SER A 6 8.62 6.78 15.59
C SER A 6 7.72 6.03 16.56
N THR A 7 6.87 5.15 16.04
CA THR A 7 5.91 4.36 16.82
C THR A 7 5.78 2.96 16.26
N LEU A 8 5.61 1.95 17.11
CA LEU A 8 5.20 0.62 16.64
C LEU A 8 3.90 0.75 15.84
N MET A 9 3.76 -0.04 14.77
CA MET A 9 2.58 -0.05 13.92
C MET A 9 2.02 -1.47 13.81
N PRO A 10 1.15 -1.90 14.75
CA PRO A 10 0.55 -3.23 14.75
C PRO A 10 -0.30 -3.56 13.51
N PHE A 11 -0.65 -2.54 12.71
CA PHE A 11 -1.26 -2.73 11.41
C PHE A 11 -0.40 -3.60 10.48
N PHE A 12 0.93 -3.58 10.62
CA PHE A 12 1.82 -4.36 9.78
C PHE A 12 2.19 -5.71 10.40
N GLY A 13 2.13 -6.75 9.58
CA GLY A 13 2.66 -8.08 9.89
C GLY A 13 3.79 -8.46 8.94
N LEU A 14 4.65 -9.38 9.40
CA LEU A 14 5.88 -9.75 8.72
C LEU A 14 5.88 -11.26 8.39
N ILE A 15 6.23 -11.57 7.15
CA ILE A 15 6.44 -12.95 6.67
C ILE A 15 7.88 -13.08 6.20
N ARG A 16 8.61 -14.03 6.79
CA ARG A 16 9.94 -14.42 6.36
C ARG A 16 9.82 -15.42 5.20
N VAL A 17 10.59 -15.18 4.15
CA VAL A 17 10.73 -16.06 2.99
C VAL A 17 12.19 -16.47 2.87
N SER A 18 12.49 -17.73 3.14
CA SER A 18 13.85 -18.29 3.10
C SER A 18 13.97 -19.42 2.08
N GLY A 19 15.20 -19.84 1.78
CA GLY A 19 15.51 -20.90 0.82
C GLY A 19 16.12 -20.39 -0.48
N GLU A 20 16.76 -21.29 -1.24
CA GLU A 20 17.55 -20.98 -2.44
C GLU A 20 16.72 -20.31 -3.54
N ASP A 21 15.46 -20.71 -3.69
CA ASP A 21 14.55 -20.22 -4.75
C ASP A 21 13.71 -19.01 -4.33
N ARG A 22 13.95 -18.41 -3.14
CA ARG A 22 13.08 -17.36 -2.58
C ARG A 22 12.84 -16.17 -3.52
N ALA A 23 13.87 -15.70 -4.21
CA ALA A 23 13.78 -14.54 -5.09
C ALA A 23 13.02 -14.88 -6.39
N SER A 24 13.36 -15.99 -7.03
CA SER A 24 12.70 -16.45 -8.27
C SER A 24 11.24 -16.82 -8.04
N PHE A 25 10.95 -17.47 -6.91
CA PHE A 25 9.58 -17.75 -6.46
C PHE A 25 8.78 -16.46 -6.31
N LEU A 26 9.25 -15.50 -5.49
CA LEU A 26 8.54 -14.24 -5.28
C LEU A 26 8.46 -13.38 -6.54
N HIS A 27 9.48 -13.40 -7.40
CA HIS A 27 9.45 -12.74 -8.70
C HIS A 27 8.28 -13.27 -9.55
N ASN A 28 7.96 -14.55 -9.49
CA ASN A 28 6.83 -15.10 -10.26
C ASN A 28 5.46 -14.85 -9.60
N GLN A 29 5.41 -14.34 -8.37
CA GLN A 29 4.16 -14.09 -7.64
C GLN A 29 3.82 -12.60 -7.50
N LEU A 30 4.83 -11.74 -7.39
CA LEU A 30 4.68 -10.31 -7.09
C LEU A 30 4.85 -9.43 -8.33
N SER A 31 4.22 -8.25 -8.32
CA SER A 31 4.24 -7.32 -9.45
C SER A 31 5.54 -6.52 -9.66
N ASN A 32 6.55 -6.68 -8.81
CA ASN A 32 7.85 -6.00 -8.95
C ASN A 32 9.00 -7.00 -9.21
N ASP A 33 10.14 -6.51 -9.68
CA ASP A 33 11.30 -7.31 -10.03
C ASP A 33 12.11 -7.70 -8.79
N ILE A 34 11.80 -8.89 -8.26
CA ILE A 34 12.47 -9.41 -7.06
C ILE A 34 13.82 -10.09 -7.38
N ASN A 35 14.04 -10.52 -8.62
CA ASN A 35 15.29 -11.21 -9.00
C ASN A 35 16.47 -10.25 -9.02
N HIS A 36 16.21 -9.00 -9.41
CA HIS A 36 17.23 -7.96 -9.48
C HIS A 36 17.19 -7.00 -8.29
N LEU A 37 16.41 -7.30 -7.24
CA LEU A 37 16.40 -6.52 -6.01
C LEU A 37 17.71 -6.77 -5.22
N PRO A 38 18.60 -5.79 -5.07
CA PRO A 38 19.89 -6.03 -4.42
C PRO A 38 19.74 -6.42 -2.95
N ALA A 39 20.68 -7.20 -2.43
CA ALA A 39 20.75 -7.48 -1.01
C ALA A 39 20.91 -6.18 -0.21
N GLY A 40 20.21 -6.11 0.91
CA GLY A 40 20.07 -4.93 1.74
C GLY A 40 19.00 -3.96 1.28
N GLN A 41 18.47 -4.02 0.05
CA GLN A 41 17.49 -3.07 -0.48
C GLN A 41 16.04 -3.55 -0.32
N ALA A 42 15.10 -2.63 -0.53
CA ALA A 42 13.67 -2.93 -0.50
C ALA A 42 12.97 -2.47 -1.79
N CYS A 43 11.76 -2.96 -2.01
CA CYS A 43 10.86 -2.45 -3.05
C CYS A 43 9.40 -2.53 -2.61
N LEU A 44 8.52 -1.77 -3.26
CA LEU A 44 7.08 -1.99 -3.17
C LEU A 44 6.65 -3.03 -4.18
N ALA A 45 5.63 -3.81 -3.85
CA ALA A 45 5.00 -4.75 -4.77
C ALA A 45 3.52 -4.94 -4.43
N THR A 46 2.76 -5.48 -5.36
CA THR A 46 1.42 -6.00 -5.11
C THR A 46 1.38 -7.51 -5.36
N TYR A 47 0.63 -8.21 -4.53
CA TYR A 47 0.19 -9.57 -4.78
C TYR A 47 -1.25 -9.54 -5.30
N ASN A 48 -1.51 -10.21 -6.42
CA ASN A 48 -2.74 -10.02 -7.18
C ASN A 48 -3.45 -11.35 -7.45
N THR A 49 -4.76 -11.26 -7.64
CA THR A 49 -5.56 -12.35 -8.22
C THR A 49 -5.22 -12.52 -9.72
N PRO A 50 -5.56 -13.67 -10.33
CA PRO A 50 -5.47 -13.84 -11.79
C PRO A 50 -6.27 -12.79 -12.59
N LYS A 51 -7.29 -12.18 -11.98
CA LYS A 51 -8.10 -11.09 -12.57
C LYS A 51 -7.49 -9.70 -12.35
N GLY A 52 -6.27 -9.59 -11.82
CA GLY A 52 -5.57 -8.32 -11.59
C GLY A 52 -6.07 -7.51 -10.38
N ARG A 53 -6.95 -8.09 -9.55
CA ARG A 53 -7.36 -7.47 -8.28
C ARG A 53 -6.25 -7.60 -7.24
N VAL A 54 -5.95 -6.52 -6.53
CA VAL A 54 -4.91 -6.48 -5.51
C VAL A 54 -5.41 -7.22 -4.26
N ILE A 55 -4.69 -8.26 -3.86
CA ILE A 55 -4.93 -8.98 -2.60
C ILE A 55 -4.25 -8.22 -1.46
N ALA A 56 -3.01 -7.79 -1.68
CA ALA A 56 -2.24 -6.96 -0.75
C ALA A 56 -1.23 -6.10 -1.52
N ASN A 57 -0.95 -4.90 -1.01
CA ASN A 57 0.30 -4.22 -1.28
C ASN A 57 1.32 -4.55 -0.18
N ILE A 58 2.58 -4.68 -0.59
CA ILE A 58 3.64 -5.32 0.18
C ILE A 58 4.91 -4.50 0.04
N VAL A 59 5.62 -4.26 1.14
CA VAL A 59 7.03 -3.88 1.09
C VAL A 59 7.85 -5.16 1.17
N VAL A 60 8.77 -5.33 0.22
CA VAL A 60 9.67 -6.48 0.12
C VAL A 60 11.06 -6.02 0.50
N LEU A 61 11.63 -6.54 1.58
CA LEU A 61 13.00 -6.28 2.02
C LEU A 61 13.87 -7.50 1.73
N ASN A 62 14.88 -7.35 0.88
CA ASN A 62 15.88 -8.40 0.64
C ASN A 62 17.03 -8.21 1.64
N ARG A 63 17.13 -9.08 2.67
CA ARG A 63 18.22 -8.99 3.66
C ARG A 63 19.51 -9.69 3.21
N GLY A 64 19.47 -10.38 2.07
CA GLY A 64 20.55 -11.24 1.63
C GLY A 64 20.21 -12.70 1.94
N GLU A 65 20.26 -13.13 3.19
CA GLU A 65 19.97 -14.51 3.60
C GLU A 65 18.50 -14.92 3.43
N ASP A 66 17.59 -13.96 3.51
CA ASP A 66 16.15 -14.14 3.35
C ASP A 66 15.48 -12.86 2.83
N ILE A 67 14.19 -12.97 2.53
CA ILE A 67 13.34 -11.85 2.12
C ILE A 67 12.23 -11.70 3.17
N ILE A 68 11.98 -10.47 3.61
CA ILE A 68 10.86 -10.15 4.50
C ILE A 68 9.76 -9.47 3.68
N LEU A 69 8.53 -9.98 3.79
CA LEU A 69 7.33 -9.34 3.26
C LEU A 69 6.63 -8.61 4.40
N ILE A 70 6.35 -7.33 4.20
CA ILE A 70 5.63 -6.47 5.14
C ILE A 70 4.32 -6.06 4.48
N ALA A 71 3.21 -6.43 5.09
CA ALA A 71 1.84 -6.15 4.61
C ALA A 71 0.91 -5.93 5.79
N ALA A 72 -0.38 -5.65 5.55
CA ALA A 72 -1.35 -5.61 6.63
C ALA A 72 -1.39 -6.94 7.39
N ALA A 73 -1.34 -6.88 8.72
CA ALA A 73 -1.21 -8.04 9.61
C ALA A 73 -2.40 -9.01 9.44
N ASP A 74 -3.59 -8.47 9.21
CA ASP A 74 -4.83 -9.23 8.96
C ASP A 74 -4.82 -9.97 7.62
N LEU A 75 -3.88 -9.67 6.72
CA LEU A 75 -3.68 -10.37 5.45
C LEU A 75 -2.53 -11.39 5.51
N CYS A 76 -1.68 -11.38 6.53
CA CYS A 76 -0.47 -12.21 6.55
C CYS A 76 -0.79 -13.72 6.44
N GLU A 77 -1.80 -14.21 7.15
CA GLU A 77 -2.20 -15.61 7.09
C GLU A 77 -2.74 -15.97 5.70
N ILE A 78 -3.55 -15.08 5.09
CA ILE A 78 -4.09 -15.25 3.74
C ILE A 78 -2.95 -15.29 2.71
N LEU A 79 -1.98 -14.38 2.83
CA LEU A 79 -0.81 -14.31 1.96
C LEU A 79 0.03 -15.58 2.08
N GLN A 80 0.32 -16.04 3.30
CA GLN A 80 1.08 -17.28 3.52
C GLN A 80 0.37 -18.48 2.90
N LYS A 81 -0.93 -18.67 3.17
CA LYS A 81 -1.70 -19.79 2.60
C LYS A 81 -1.72 -19.75 1.08
N LYS A 82 -1.99 -18.57 0.48
CA LYS A 82 -2.03 -18.44 -0.98
C LYS A 82 -0.66 -18.67 -1.61
N LEU A 83 0.41 -18.12 -1.05
CA LEU A 83 1.77 -18.33 -1.56
C LEU A 83 2.23 -19.79 -1.39
N GLN A 84 1.87 -20.45 -0.28
CA GLN A 84 2.23 -21.83 0.01
C GLN A 84 1.76 -22.81 -1.08
N ILE A 85 0.58 -22.56 -1.66
CA ILE A 85 0.03 -23.37 -2.77
C ILE A 85 0.96 -23.38 -3.99
N TYR A 86 1.71 -22.29 -4.21
CA TYR A 86 2.59 -22.14 -5.37
C TYR A 86 4.03 -22.57 -5.13
N ILE A 87 4.43 -22.93 -3.90
CA ILE A 87 5.81 -23.32 -3.59
C ILE A 87 6.19 -24.59 -4.36
N MET A 88 5.27 -25.56 -4.51
CA MET A 88 5.48 -26.78 -5.30
C MET A 88 6.87 -27.41 -5.09
N ARG A 89 7.75 -27.38 -6.10
CA ARG A 89 9.11 -27.94 -6.06
C ARG A 89 10.19 -26.91 -5.67
N SER A 90 9.82 -25.64 -5.52
CA SER A 90 10.75 -24.58 -5.14
C SER A 90 11.24 -24.79 -3.72
N LYS A 91 12.55 -24.63 -3.52
CA LYS A 91 13.19 -24.66 -2.19
C LYS A 91 12.90 -23.34 -1.47
N VAL A 92 11.67 -23.18 -1.01
CA VAL A 92 11.18 -21.98 -0.31
C VAL A 92 10.44 -22.37 0.96
N LYS A 93 10.65 -21.59 2.02
CA LYS A 93 9.92 -21.70 3.28
C LYS A 93 9.33 -20.34 3.66
N LEU A 94 8.05 -20.33 4.03
CA LEU A 94 7.32 -19.16 4.51
C LEU A 94 7.08 -19.29 6.02
N GLU A 95 7.41 -18.26 6.78
CA GLU A 95 7.25 -18.27 8.24
C GLU A 95 6.72 -16.93 8.76
N SER A 96 5.83 -16.95 9.75
CA SER A 96 5.48 -15.74 10.49
C SER A 96 6.62 -15.35 11.44
N MET A 97 6.78 -14.05 11.68
CA MET A 97 7.83 -13.53 12.56
C MET A 97 7.24 -12.89 13.83
N ALA A 98 6.76 -13.71 14.77
CA ALA A 98 6.00 -13.23 15.94
C ALA A 98 6.77 -12.26 16.86
N GLU A 99 8.11 -12.37 16.93
CA GLU A 99 8.96 -11.49 17.74
C GLU A 99 9.41 -10.22 17.00
N TRP A 100 9.06 -10.10 15.71
CA TRP A 100 9.41 -8.96 14.88
C TRP A 100 8.18 -8.11 14.58
N GLY A 101 8.41 -6.83 14.37
CA GLY A 101 7.35 -5.89 14.04
C GLY A 101 7.83 -4.81 13.08
N ALA A 102 6.91 -3.91 12.77
CA ALA A 102 7.20 -2.69 12.06
C ALA A 102 6.91 -1.48 12.95
N ALA A 103 7.80 -0.49 12.94
CA ALA A 103 7.52 0.85 13.42
C ALA A 103 7.53 1.84 12.26
N VAL A 104 6.93 3.00 12.43
CA VAL A 104 6.80 4.01 11.38
C VAL A 104 7.14 5.40 11.89
N SER A 105 7.61 6.24 10.98
CA SER A 105 7.77 7.68 11.20
C SER A 105 7.53 8.47 9.91
N VAL A 106 7.25 9.76 10.07
CA VAL A 106 7.05 10.70 8.95
C VAL A 106 8.15 11.77 8.98
N PRO A 107 8.46 12.45 7.87
CA PRO A 107 9.45 13.54 7.87
C PRO A 107 8.97 14.73 8.71
N THR A 108 9.88 15.45 9.38
CA THR A 108 9.54 16.62 10.22
C THR A 108 9.09 17.83 9.40
N SER A 109 9.62 17.99 8.18
CA SER A 109 9.15 19.01 7.24
C SER A 109 8.15 18.40 6.28
N THR A 110 6.90 18.84 6.38
CA THR A 110 5.82 18.60 5.41
C THR A 110 6.03 19.44 4.14
N THR A 111 7.21 19.39 3.54
CA THR A 111 7.29 19.76 2.12
C THR A 111 6.40 18.75 1.42
N THR A 112 5.28 19.21 0.88
CA THR A 112 4.35 18.43 0.06
C THR A 112 5.21 17.54 -0.82
N SER A 113 5.16 16.23 -0.58
CA SER A 113 5.89 15.28 -1.41
C SER A 113 5.37 15.49 -2.83
N ALA A 114 6.21 16.12 -3.65
CA ALA A 114 5.93 16.18 -5.08
C ALA A 114 5.78 14.73 -5.54
N GLU A 115 4.77 14.45 -6.36
CA GLU A 115 4.66 13.13 -6.98
C GLU A 115 6.02 12.80 -7.60
N PRO A 116 6.57 11.61 -7.32
CA PRO A 116 7.89 11.27 -7.82
C PRO A 116 7.85 11.34 -9.34
N ALA A 117 8.78 12.11 -9.93
CA ALA A 117 8.82 12.34 -11.38
C ALA A 117 8.93 11.03 -12.19
N GLN A 118 9.42 9.97 -11.55
CA GLN A 118 9.48 8.62 -12.09
C GLN A 118 9.21 7.58 -10.99
N PRO A 119 8.63 6.41 -11.33
CA PRO A 119 8.41 5.33 -10.38
C PRO A 119 9.74 4.83 -9.81
N GLN A 120 9.82 4.75 -8.48
CA GLN A 120 10.97 4.23 -7.77
C GLN A 120 10.82 2.72 -7.54
N TYR A 121 11.48 1.91 -8.37
CA TYR A 121 11.41 0.44 -8.27
C TYR A 121 12.26 -0.17 -7.15
N VAL A 122 13.28 0.56 -6.66
CA VAL A 122 14.14 0.17 -5.54
C VAL A 122 14.15 1.29 -4.52
N LEU A 123 13.76 0.96 -3.29
CA LEU A 123 13.72 1.87 -2.14
C LEU A 123 15.05 1.86 -1.41
N SER A 124 15.48 3.05 -1.01
CA SER A 124 16.67 3.23 -0.17
C SER A 124 16.45 2.63 1.21
N THR A 125 17.46 1.91 1.67
CA THR A 125 17.48 1.28 2.98
C THR A 125 18.74 1.64 3.75
N THR A 126 18.63 1.70 5.06
CA THR A 126 19.77 1.73 5.98
C THR A 126 19.54 0.75 7.11
N GLN A 127 20.62 0.31 7.76
CA GLN A 127 20.51 -0.56 8.92
C GLN A 127 21.27 0.09 10.09
N THR A 128 20.59 0.28 11.21
CA THR A 128 21.20 0.77 12.45
C THR A 128 20.73 -0.08 13.62
N ASN A 129 21.63 -0.51 14.49
CA ASN A 129 21.30 -1.33 15.67
C ASN A 129 20.39 -2.55 15.37
N GLN A 130 20.67 -3.27 14.27
CA GLN A 130 19.86 -4.43 13.80
C GLN A 130 18.45 -4.09 13.32
N ILE A 131 18.06 -2.81 13.28
CA ILE A 131 16.81 -2.33 12.72
C ILE A 131 17.05 -1.87 11.30
N TRP A 132 16.24 -2.36 10.37
CA TRP A 132 16.21 -1.91 8.98
C TRP A 132 15.30 -0.71 8.87
N HIS A 133 15.75 0.35 8.22
CA HIS A 133 14.97 1.54 7.90
C HIS A 133 14.75 1.57 6.39
N ILE A 134 13.49 1.58 5.98
CA ILE A 134 13.09 1.61 4.57
C ILE A 134 12.39 2.94 4.33
N THR A 135 12.96 3.79 3.48
CA THR A 135 12.34 5.07 3.10
C THR A 135 11.37 4.83 1.96
N LEU A 136 10.10 5.18 2.17
CA LEU A 136 9.03 5.08 1.17
C LEU A 136 9.06 6.30 0.22
N PRO A 137 8.39 6.23 -0.95
CA PRO A 137 8.36 7.34 -1.91
C PRO A 137 7.77 8.66 -1.37
N ASP A 138 6.95 8.62 -0.33
CA ASP A 138 6.43 9.81 0.38
C ASP A 138 7.35 10.33 1.49
N ASN A 139 8.59 9.84 1.53
CA ASN A 139 9.60 10.12 2.55
C ASN A 139 9.23 9.67 3.98
N SER A 140 8.13 8.94 4.17
CA SER A 140 7.93 8.22 5.43
C SER A 140 8.89 7.04 5.53
N THR A 141 9.13 6.55 6.74
CA THR A 141 10.04 5.42 6.98
C THR A 141 9.29 4.28 7.67
N ILE A 142 9.50 3.06 7.18
CA ILE A 142 9.15 1.83 7.88
C ILE A 142 10.42 1.24 8.49
N GLN A 143 10.38 0.97 9.79
CA GLN A 143 11.44 0.36 10.57
C GLN A 143 11.11 -1.10 10.85
N ILE A 144 12.02 -2.02 10.55
CA ILE A 144 11.81 -3.47 10.73
C ILE A 144 12.86 -4.03 11.68
N GLY A 145 12.42 -4.63 12.77
CA GLY A 145 13.29 -5.15 13.83
C GLY A 145 12.54 -6.04 14.82
N LYS A 146 13.26 -6.55 15.83
CA LYS A 146 12.62 -7.20 16.98
C LYS A 146 11.75 -6.18 17.71
N ILE A 147 10.54 -6.59 18.12
CA ILE A 147 9.58 -5.69 18.81
C ILE A 147 10.21 -5.06 20.06
N SER A 148 11.06 -5.81 20.77
CA SER A 148 11.79 -5.31 21.96
C SER A 148 12.79 -4.19 21.69
N GLN A 149 13.17 -3.97 20.43
CA GLN A 149 14.11 -2.92 20.00
C GLN A 149 13.38 -1.76 19.31
N LEU A 150 12.09 -1.91 18.99
CA LEU A 150 11.28 -0.88 18.35
C LEU A 150 10.69 0.07 19.40
N PRO A 151 10.37 1.33 19.02
CA PRO A 151 9.64 2.24 19.89
C PRO A 151 8.30 1.64 20.30
N PRO A 152 7.78 1.93 21.50
CA PRO A 152 6.45 1.47 21.92
C PRO A 152 5.35 2.06 21.02
N PHE A 153 4.19 1.42 21.04
CA PHE A 153 3.01 1.95 20.36
C PHE A 153 2.57 3.28 20.99
N ASN A 154 2.44 4.30 20.14
CA ASN A 154 1.86 5.59 20.45
C ASN A 154 0.71 5.89 19.47
N THR A 155 -0.48 6.10 20.02
CA THR A 155 -1.70 6.35 19.25
C THR A 155 -1.62 7.61 18.39
N GLU A 156 -1.06 8.70 18.91
CA GLU A 156 -1.03 9.98 18.20
C GLU A 156 -0.01 9.98 17.07
N THR A 157 1.17 9.42 17.31
CA THR A 157 2.17 9.20 16.25
C THR A 157 1.65 8.23 15.19
N SER A 158 0.87 7.21 15.58
CA SER A 158 0.23 6.28 14.64
C SER A 158 -0.77 7.02 13.73
N LYS A 159 -1.65 7.84 14.32
CA LYS A 159 -2.57 8.71 13.57
C LYS A 159 -1.84 9.71 12.67
N THR A 160 -0.73 10.26 13.13
CA THR A 160 0.12 11.16 12.34
C THR A 160 0.63 10.47 11.07
N TRP A 161 1.12 9.23 11.19
CA TRP A 161 1.54 8.44 10.02
C TRP A 161 0.36 8.08 9.11
N GLN A 162 -0.76 7.62 9.65
CA GLN A 162 -1.96 7.31 8.86
C GLN A 162 -2.47 8.53 8.08
N THR A 163 -2.47 9.69 8.73
CA THR A 163 -2.80 10.98 8.11
C THR A 163 -1.85 11.30 6.96
N HIS A 164 -0.54 11.11 7.16
CA HIS A 164 0.48 11.34 6.13
C HIS A 164 0.25 10.44 4.90
N GLN A 165 -0.03 9.14 5.12
CA GLN A 165 -0.34 8.21 4.03
C GLN A 165 -1.59 8.64 3.26
N ILE A 166 -2.66 9.01 3.97
CA ILE A 166 -3.94 9.45 3.38
C ILE A 166 -3.74 10.72 2.56
N ASN A 167 -3.04 11.73 3.09
CA ASN A 167 -2.75 12.98 2.39
C ASN A 167 -1.82 12.80 1.19
N SER A 168 -0.92 11.81 1.26
CA SER A 168 0.00 11.44 0.18
C SER A 168 -0.65 10.55 -0.89
N GLY A 169 -1.87 10.07 -0.67
CA GLY A 169 -2.56 9.17 -1.62
C GLY A 169 -1.95 7.78 -1.67
N ASN A 170 -1.40 7.29 -0.55
CA ASN A 170 -0.72 6.01 -0.44
C ASN A 170 -1.57 5.00 0.35
N PRO A 171 -2.46 4.25 -0.33
CA PRO A 171 -3.36 3.33 0.34
C PRO A 171 -2.64 2.08 0.82
N TRP A 172 -3.16 1.48 1.90
CA TRP A 172 -2.78 0.15 2.36
C TRP A 172 -4.00 -0.77 2.35
N ILE A 173 -3.88 -1.91 1.68
CA ILE A 173 -4.95 -2.91 1.59
C ILE A 173 -4.98 -3.73 2.88
N SER A 174 -6.17 -3.91 3.43
CA SER A 174 -6.49 -4.72 4.60
C SER A 174 -7.44 -5.85 4.23
N ALA A 175 -7.80 -6.72 5.18
CA ALA A 175 -8.80 -7.76 4.97
C ALA A 175 -10.15 -7.19 4.49
N ALA A 176 -10.52 -5.99 4.93
CA ALA A 176 -11.78 -5.34 4.55
C ALA A 176 -11.80 -4.83 3.08
N THR A 177 -10.64 -4.64 2.47
CA THR A 177 -10.50 -4.00 1.13
C THR A 177 -9.78 -4.89 0.13
N THR A 178 -9.39 -6.10 0.53
CA THR A 178 -8.75 -7.09 -0.33
C THR A 178 -9.61 -7.42 -1.54
N GLU A 179 -8.97 -7.59 -2.70
CA GLU A 179 -9.60 -7.96 -3.97
C GLU A 179 -10.64 -6.95 -4.53
N THR A 180 -10.85 -5.79 -3.89
CA THR A 180 -11.80 -4.76 -4.34
C THR A 180 -11.26 -3.90 -5.49
N CYS A 181 -9.96 -3.64 -5.51
CA CYS A 181 -9.31 -2.68 -6.41
C CYS A 181 -8.29 -3.36 -7.34
N VAL A 182 -8.00 -2.73 -8.48
CA VAL A 182 -6.82 -3.06 -9.31
C VAL A 182 -5.69 -2.07 -9.01
N ALA A 183 -4.44 -2.44 -9.30
CA ALA A 183 -3.25 -1.65 -8.98
C ALA A 183 -3.33 -0.18 -9.44
N GLN A 184 -3.88 0.06 -10.62
CA GLN A 184 -4.07 1.39 -11.18
C GLN A 184 -5.04 2.28 -10.43
N MET A 185 -6.10 1.70 -9.87
CA MET A 185 -7.05 2.46 -9.05
C MET A 185 -6.40 2.98 -7.77
N LEU A 186 -5.29 2.36 -7.35
CA LEU A 186 -4.54 2.61 -6.12
C LEU A 186 -3.20 3.31 -6.38
N ASN A 187 -2.97 3.81 -7.59
CA ASN A 187 -1.73 4.48 -8.03
C ASN A 187 -0.43 3.69 -7.80
N GLN A 188 -0.51 2.36 -7.68
CA GLN A 188 0.63 1.50 -7.36
C GLN A 188 1.73 1.52 -8.45
N GLN A 189 1.33 1.75 -9.71
CA GLN A 189 2.24 1.96 -10.83
C GLN A 189 3.03 3.26 -10.75
N LEU A 190 2.48 4.32 -10.13
CA LEU A 190 3.14 5.62 -10.03
C LEU A 190 4.25 5.60 -8.99
N ILE A 191 4.07 4.82 -7.92
CA ILE A 191 5.04 4.68 -6.82
C ILE A 191 6.03 3.52 -7.01
N GLY A 192 6.07 2.90 -8.19
CA GLY A 192 7.01 1.83 -8.51
C GLY A 192 6.67 0.46 -7.93
N ALA A 193 5.44 0.22 -7.47
CA ALA A 193 5.01 -1.09 -6.98
C ALA A 193 4.67 -2.09 -8.11
N VAL A 194 4.55 -1.61 -9.36
CA VAL A 194 4.29 -2.46 -10.53
C VAL A 194 5.36 -2.23 -11.58
N HIS A 195 6.16 -3.26 -11.85
CA HIS A 195 7.19 -3.24 -12.87
C HIS A 195 6.62 -3.80 -14.18
N PHE A 196 6.50 -2.98 -15.23
CA PHE A 196 5.89 -3.42 -16.49
C PHE A 196 6.84 -4.18 -17.44
N LYS A 197 8.14 -4.16 -17.14
CA LYS A 197 9.18 -4.79 -17.98
C LYS A 197 9.73 -6.10 -17.42
N LYS A 198 9.18 -6.61 -16.31
CA LYS A 198 9.62 -7.89 -15.71
C LYS A 198 8.92 -9.07 -16.38
N GLY A 199 9.31 -10.27 -15.98
CA GLY A 199 8.65 -11.51 -16.37
C GLY A 199 7.24 -11.70 -15.78
N CYS A 200 6.71 -12.90 -15.94
CA CYS A 200 5.30 -13.21 -15.69
C CYS A 200 4.90 -13.19 -14.21
N TYR A 201 3.73 -12.62 -13.88
CA TYR A 201 3.09 -12.75 -12.56
C TYR A 201 1.55 -12.81 -12.67
N PRO A 202 0.83 -13.36 -11.66
CA PRO A 202 -0.63 -13.44 -11.68
C PRO A 202 -1.31 -12.08 -11.86
N GLY A 203 -2.29 -12.02 -12.78
CA GLY A 203 -3.05 -10.80 -13.06
C GLY A 203 -2.36 -9.77 -13.95
N GLN A 204 -1.12 -10.03 -14.40
CA GLN A 204 -0.36 -9.10 -15.22
C GLN A 204 -1.05 -8.69 -16.52
N GLU A 205 -1.81 -9.58 -17.16
CA GLU A 205 -2.45 -9.27 -18.45
C GLU A 205 -3.49 -8.16 -18.27
N ILE A 206 -4.27 -8.25 -17.20
CA ILE A 206 -5.29 -7.24 -16.87
C ILE A 206 -4.62 -5.93 -16.46
N ILE A 207 -3.58 -6.00 -15.61
CA ILE A 207 -2.82 -4.83 -15.16
C ILE A 207 -2.12 -4.15 -16.35
N ALA A 208 -1.43 -4.88 -17.21
CA ALA A 208 -0.78 -4.33 -18.40
C ALA A 208 -1.80 -3.77 -19.39
N ARG A 209 -2.94 -4.44 -19.61
CA ARG A 209 -4.01 -3.93 -20.46
C ARG A 209 -4.56 -2.60 -19.94
N ALA A 210 -4.78 -2.48 -18.63
CA ALA A 210 -5.20 -1.22 -18.01
C ALA A 210 -4.17 -0.10 -18.17
N GLN A 211 -2.87 -0.41 -18.25
CA GLN A 211 -1.82 0.57 -18.52
C GLN A 211 -1.76 1.03 -19.98
N TYR A 212 -1.83 0.08 -20.93
CA TYR A 212 -1.52 0.37 -22.35
C TYR A 212 -2.75 0.59 -23.24
N ARG A 213 -3.92 0.08 -22.85
CA ARG A 213 -5.11 0.03 -23.72
C ARG A 213 -6.40 0.47 -23.03
N GLY A 214 -6.46 0.40 -21.70
CA GLY A 214 -7.66 0.68 -20.93
C GLY A 214 -7.65 2.06 -20.30
N GLN A 215 -8.82 2.69 -20.22
CA GLN A 215 -9.03 3.79 -19.26
C GLN A 215 -9.60 3.19 -17.97
N VAL A 216 -8.86 3.30 -16.89
CA VAL A 216 -9.39 3.03 -15.56
C VAL A 216 -10.37 4.16 -15.23
N LYS A 217 -11.61 3.82 -14.89
CA LYS A 217 -12.69 4.79 -14.61
C LYS A 217 -12.86 5.08 -13.12
N ARG A 218 -11.96 4.57 -12.29
CA ARG A 218 -11.94 4.77 -10.83
C ARG A 218 -10.53 5.12 -10.38
N GLY A 219 -10.39 5.97 -9.37
CA GLY A 219 -9.11 6.41 -8.86
C GLY A 219 -9.21 6.89 -7.40
N LEU A 220 -8.06 7.17 -6.80
CA LEU A 220 -7.96 7.59 -5.41
C LEU A 220 -8.46 9.02 -5.20
N ALA A 221 -9.23 9.23 -4.14
CA ALA A 221 -9.64 10.53 -3.65
C ALA A 221 -9.47 10.62 -2.13
N LEU A 222 -8.97 11.76 -1.67
CA LEU A 222 -8.98 12.19 -0.28
C LEU A 222 -10.35 12.78 0.04
N LEU A 223 -10.99 12.21 1.05
CA LEU A 223 -12.32 12.54 1.52
C LEU A 223 -12.30 12.99 2.97
N GLU A 224 -13.27 13.80 3.36
CA GLU A 224 -13.47 14.30 4.73
C GLU A 224 -14.95 14.23 5.10
N THR A 225 -15.23 13.82 6.34
CA THR A 225 -16.58 13.85 6.91
C THR A 225 -16.52 14.02 8.43
N THR A 226 -17.65 14.32 9.06
CA THR A 226 -17.80 14.33 10.52
C THR A 226 -18.32 12.99 11.07
N SER A 227 -18.69 12.06 10.19
CA SER A 227 -19.20 10.74 10.58
C SER A 227 -18.10 9.69 10.60
N ALA A 228 -18.23 8.71 11.49
CA ALA A 228 -17.31 7.59 11.53
C ALA A 228 -17.37 6.79 10.22
N LEU A 229 -16.20 6.36 9.74
CA LEU A 229 -16.04 5.51 8.56
C LEU A 229 -15.19 4.30 8.91
N SER A 230 -15.38 3.21 8.16
CA SER A 230 -14.59 1.98 8.22
C SER A 230 -14.03 1.65 6.83
N ALA A 231 -12.87 0.98 6.81
CA ALA A 231 -12.37 0.42 5.56
C ALA A 231 -13.39 -0.61 5.01
N GLY A 232 -13.66 -0.55 3.71
CA GLY A 232 -14.68 -1.36 3.05
C GLY A 232 -16.07 -0.71 2.98
N ASP A 233 -16.30 0.39 3.69
CA ASP A 233 -17.57 1.12 3.59
C ASP A 233 -17.82 1.62 2.17
N ILE A 234 -19.07 1.52 1.73
CA ILE A 234 -19.49 1.87 0.38
C ILE A 234 -19.85 3.35 0.29
N ILE A 235 -19.35 4.00 -0.76
CA ILE A 235 -19.67 5.39 -1.08
C ILE A 235 -20.74 5.41 -2.15
N ASN A 236 -21.80 6.17 -1.90
CA ASN A 236 -22.87 6.44 -2.83
C ASN A 236 -22.88 7.90 -3.30
N ASP A 237 -23.44 8.16 -4.47
CA ASP A 237 -23.78 9.51 -4.91
C ASP A 237 -25.15 9.97 -4.36
N SER A 238 -25.60 11.15 -4.79
CA SER A 238 -26.91 11.71 -4.43
C SER A 238 -28.11 10.88 -4.91
N ASN A 239 -27.92 9.99 -5.89
CA ASN A 239 -28.95 9.09 -6.40
C ASN A 239 -28.95 7.73 -5.68
N ASN A 240 -28.15 7.58 -4.62
CA ASN A 240 -27.88 6.32 -3.92
C ASN A 240 -27.22 5.24 -4.79
N GLU A 241 -26.53 5.62 -5.87
CA GLU A 241 -25.76 4.66 -6.67
C GLU A 241 -24.36 4.46 -6.07
N GLU A 242 -23.88 3.21 -6.05
CA GLU A 242 -22.49 2.92 -5.64
C GLU A 242 -21.50 3.61 -6.59
N VAL A 243 -20.67 4.48 -6.04
CA VAL A 243 -19.61 5.17 -6.77
C VAL A 243 -18.21 4.86 -6.25
N GLY A 244 -18.06 4.23 -5.09
CA GLY A 244 -16.74 3.98 -4.52
C GLY A 244 -16.74 3.16 -3.24
N LEU A 245 -15.55 3.01 -2.66
CA LEU A 245 -15.38 2.44 -1.33
C LEU A 245 -14.23 3.12 -0.57
N ILE A 246 -14.33 3.11 0.76
CA ILE A 246 -13.29 3.58 1.67
C ILE A 246 -12.16 2.54 1.76
N VAL A 247 -10.92 2.95 1.50
CA VAL A 247 -9.74 2.07 1.59
C VAL A 247 -9.06 2.22 2.94
N ASN A 248 -8.76 3.45 3.34
CA ASN A 248 -8.18 3.77 4.65
C ASN A 248 -8.89 4.96 5.26
N GLN A 249 -8.86 5.07 6.60
CA GLN A 249 -9.42 6.21 7.33
C GLN A 249 -8.60 6.50 8.59
N VAL A 250 -8.69 7.74 9.06
CA VAL A 250 -8.16 8.18 10.36
C VAL A 250 -9.05 9.24 11.00
N GLN A 251 -9.39 9.05 12.28
CA GLN A 251 -10.11 10.04 13.08
C GLN A 251 -9.18 11.14 13.60
N GLN A 252 -9.49 12.40 13.26
CA GLN A 252 -8.83 13.61 13.72
C GLN A 252 -9.82 14.53 14.46
N GLY A 253 -9.85 14.46 15.80
CA GLY A 253 -10.80 15.23 16.59
C GLY A 253 -12.24 14.91 16.19
N ALA A 254 -12.96 15.91 15.67
CA ALA A 254 -14.36 15.79 15.23
C ALA A 254 -14.53 15.35 13.76
N ILE A 255 -13.44 15.23 12.99
CA ILE A 255 -13.50 14.83 11.58
C ILE A 255 -12.84 13.46 11.36
N THR A 256 -13.26 12.78 10.32
CA THR A 256 -12.61 11.59 9.76
C THR A 256 -12.06 11.96 8.39
N LEU A 257 -10.74 11.78 8.20
CA LEU A 257 -10.14 11.77 6.87
C LEU A 257 -10.15 10.36 6.33
N ALA A 258 -10.45 10.20 5.04
CA ALA A 258 -10.45 8.92 4.39
C ALA A 258 -9.77 8.98 3.02
N LEU A 259 -9.09 7.89 2.66
CA LEU A 259 -8.61 7.64 1.33
C LEU A 259 -9.52 6.59 0.69
N ALA A 260 -10.12 6.93 -0.44
CA ALA A 260 -11.15 6.12 -1.09
C ALA A 260 -10.83 5.91 -2.57
N VAL A 261 -11.37 4.83 -3.14
CA VAL A 261 -11.42 4.65 -4.59
C VAL A 261 -12.83 4.98 -5.08
N ILE A 262 -12.95 6.01 -5.91
CA ILE A 262 -14.23 6.48 -6.46
C ILE A 262 -14.24 6.46 -7.99
N LYS A 263 -15.42 6.38 -8.61
CA LYS A 263 -15.61 6.62 -10.05
C LYS A 263 -15.14 8.03 -10.41
N HIS A 264 -14.46 8.18 -11.54
CA HIS A 264 -14.02 9.50 -12.01
C HIS A 264 -15.20 10.45 -12.25
N SER A 265 -16.35 9.92 -12.68
CA SER A 265 -17.58 10.69 -12.86
C SER A 265 -18.18 11.21 -11.56
N ALA A 266 -17.77 10.68 -10.41
CA ALA A 266 -18.26 11.06 -9.08
C ALA A 266 -17.32 12.06 -8.37
N ALA A 267 -16.23 12.49 -9.01
CA ALA A 267 -15.24 13.38 -8.40
C ALA A 267 -15.84 14.73 -7.94
N GLU A 268 -16.85 15.22 -8.68
CA GLU A 268 -17.50 16.51 -8.46
C GLU A 268 -18.95 16.38 -7.98
N THR A 269 -19.41 15.16 -7.72
CA THR A 269 -20.75 14.90 -7.20
C THR A 269 -20.77 14.94 -5.68
N GLN A 270 -21.93 15.19 -5.08
CA GLN A 270 -22.09 15.00 -3.64
C GLN A 270 -21.97 13.52 -3.28
N LEU A 271 -21.02 13.20 -2.42
CA LEU A 271 -20.77 11.85 -1.94
C LEU A 271 -21.41 11.65 -0.56
N GLN A 272 -21.79 10.40 -0.27
CA GLN A 272 -22.31 10.02 1.04
C GLN A 272 -21.98 8.58 1.39
N CYS A 273 -21.94 8.30 2.69
CA CYS A 273 -21.87 6.94 3.24
C CYS A 273 -22.86 6.86 4.40
N PHE A 274 -23.74 5.85 4.41
CA PHE A 274 -24.83 5.71 5.40
C PHE A 274 -25.68 6.99 5.57
N ASN A 275 -25.99 7.67 4.46
CA ASN A 275 -26.71 8.96 4.43
C ASN A 275 -25.98 10.14 5.12
N HIS A 276 -24.70 9.98 5.45
CA HIS A 276 -23.86 11.06 5.94
C HIS A 276 -23.06 11.66 4.79
N PRO A 277 -23.06 13.00 4.63
CA PRO A 277 -22.33 13.65 3.56
C PRO A 277 -20.81 13.49 3.72
N ILE A 278 -20.13 13.37 2.59
CA ILE A 278 -18.67 13.28 2.49
C ILE A 278 -18.20 14.34 1.51
N ALA A 279 -17.21 15.14 1.92
CA ALA A 279 -16.58 16.15 1.09
C ALA A 279 -15.32 15.58 0.40
N THR A 280 -15.22 15.75 -0.92
CA THR A 280 -13.98 15.47 -1.65
C THR A 280 -12.99 16.61 -1.47
N LYS A 281 -11.80 16.33 -0.95
CA LYS A 281 -10.75 17.33 -0.69
C LYS A 281 -9.68 17.36 -1.77
N LYS A 282 -9.34 16.21 -2.34
CA LYS A 282 -8.33 16.07 -3.40
C LYS A 282 -8.58 14.79 -4.21
N CYS A 283 -8.48 14.86 -5.54
CA CYS A 283 -8.39 13.67 -6.39
C CYS A 283 -6.93 13.41 -6.78
N PHE A 284 -6.50 12.15 -6.77
CA PHE A 284 -5.17 11.72 -7.22
C PHE A 284 -5.21 11.12 -8.63
N PHE A 285 -6.13 11.62 -9.46
CA PHE A 285 -6.33 11.26 -10.86
C PHE A 285 -6.82 12.49 -11.64
N THR A 286 -6.58 12.51 -12.95
CA THR A 286 -7.03 13.60 -13.82
C THR A 286 -8.55 13.54 -14.01
N THR A 287 -9.23 14.65 -13.73
CA THR A 287 -10.66 14.83 -14.05
C THR A 287 -10.80 15.39 -15.47
N ALA A 288 -11.96 15.22 -16.12
CA ALA A 288 -12.16 15.61 -17.51
C ALA A 288 -11.94 17.11 -17.79
N ILE A 289 -11.89 17.96 -16.74
CA ILE A 289 -11.72 19.41 -16.82
C ILE A 289 -10.24 19.82 -16.95
N THR A 290 -9.29 19.00 -16.51
CA THR A 290 -7.84 19.36 -16.55
C THR A 290 -7.21 19.27 -17.94
N LYS A 291 -7.99 19.01 -19.01
CA LYS A 291 -7.50 18.96 -20.40
C LYS A 291 -7.56 20.31 -21.15
N ASN A 292 -8.09 21.37 -20.54
CA ASN A 292 -8.31 22.67 -21.22
C ASN A 292 -7.58 23.86 -20.57
N THR A 293 -6.33 23.69 -20.17
CA THR A 293 -5.39 24.79 -19.85
C THR A 293 -4.00 24.38 -20.26
#